data_AF-A0A0E0F9N0-F1
#
_entry.id   AF-A0A0E0F9N0-F1
#
_cell.length_a   1.000
_cell.length_b   1.000
_cell.length_c   1.000
_cell.angle_alpha   90.00
_cell.angle_beta   90.00
_cell.angle_gamma   90.00
#
_symmetry.space_group_name_H-M   'P 1'
#
loop_
_entity.id
_entity.type
_entity.pdbx_description
1 polymer ?
#
loop_
_entity_poly.entity_id
_entity_poly.type
_entity_poly.pdbx_seq_one_letter_code
_entity_poly.pdbx_strand_id
1 'polypeptide(L)'
;MSSGGNQERTCCGSLFTFIVTGGFVVLIYWAIFQPHHIRATVASAELTNLTVAGAAVSYKLAARLNLYNPSLRVNIYYDELDTELRFRGERLGHAVGATPAEFYQRRKSSDDVTVEFAGTGVAVAGDAAGELGKEKGKGSVSLEVAVDGKVRYRFGSIKIRQKPRIWCSLTIPVRADGGGRLDSGDRCSVNCLCAFLVSIGVTVLIYWATYQPHRIRATVESADLSNLTVVVRNGTADGGGMVYYRLAVNVTMYNPSGRAGVHYDAIRPRLLLLAGGASLGAANATVPGVFHQPRMSTTVVAIDFDRSSGGVAVAGDVAVELDKEIKGGGGGGEVGFELVIDARVRYKLGFIPIRARPKIRCPVRIPVKAERRRRGIGGVTDFLRSGDRCTVKY
;
A
#
# COMPACT_ATOMS: atom_id res chain seq x y z
N MET A 1 14.51 35.49 -36.22
CA MET A 1 13.26 35.07 -35.56
C MET A 1 12.75 33.84 -36.28
N SER A 2 12.83 32.66 -35.65
CA SER A 2 12.14 31.46 -36.13
C SER A 2 11.62 30.73 -34.90
N SER A 3 10.31 30.84 -34.72
CA SER A 3 9.54 30.20 -33.66
C SER A 3 9.30 28.74 -34.08
N GLY A 4 10.03 27.81 -33.48
CA GLY A 4 9.96 26.38 -33.77
C GLY A 4 9.35 25.60 -32.61
N GLY A 5 8.07 25.24 -32.75
CA GLY A 5 7.54 23.94 -32.34
C GLY A 5 7.47 23.60 -30.85
N ASN A 6 6.50 24.17 -30.14
CA ASN A 6 6.09 23.73 -28.81
C ASN A 6 5.09 22.54 -28.92
N GLN A 7 5.55 21.40 -29.44
CA GLN A 7 4.70 20.25 -29.77
C GLN A 7 5.11 18.95 -29.04
N GLU A 8 5.32 19.00 -27.73
CA GLU A 8 5.47 17.78 -26.89
C GLU A 8 4.62 17.81 -25.60
N ARG A 9 3.76 18.84 -25.41
CA ARG A 9 3.00 19.03 -24.17
C ARG A 9 1.58 18.42 -24.18
N THR A 10 1.09 17.93 -25.32
CA THR A 10 -0.35 17.67 -25.51
C THR A 10 -0.78 16.21 -25.31
N CYS A 11 0.09 15.22 -25.49
CA CYS A 11 -0.31 13.81 -25.29
C CYS A 11 -0.25 13.35 -23.82
N CYS A 12 0.61 13.98 -23.01
CA CYS A 12 0.93 13.51 -21.66
C CYS A 12 -0.01 14.07 -20.58
N GLY A 13 -0.60 15.25 -20.78
CA GLY A 13 -1.71 15.73 -19.95
C GLY A 13 -2.99 14.91 -20.12
N SER A 14 -3.19 14.40 -21.34
CA SER A 14 -4.39 13.68 -21.77
C SER A 14 -4.60 12.36 -21.01
N LEU A 15 -3.57 11.52 -20.85
CA LEU A 15 -3.76 10.20 -20.20
C LEU A 15 -3.95 10.29 -18.68
N PHE A 16 -3.28 11.23 -18.01
CA PHE A 16 -3.48 11.45 -16.57
C PHE A 16 -4.87 12.01 -16.28
N THR A 17 -5.33 12.98 -17.08
CA THR A 17 -6.72 13.41 -17.00
C THR A 17 -7.66 12.26 -17.32
N PHE A 18 -7.38 11.38 -18.30
CA PHE A 18 -8.21 10.19 -18.54
C PHE A 18 -8.26 9.20 -17.36
N ILE A 19 -7.17 8.95 -16.64
CA ILE A 19 -7.18 8.03 -15.49
C ILE A 19 -7.89 8.66 -14.30
N VAL A 20 -7.60 9.93 -13.99
CA VAL A 20 -8.25 10.64 -12.88
C VAL A 20 -9.73 10.86 -13.18
N THR A 21 -10.06 11.27 -14.41
CA THR A 21 -11.45 11.41 -14.86
C THR A 21 -12.12 10.06 -14.94
N GLY A 22 -11.45 9.01 -15.43
CA GLY A 22 -11.99 7.65 -15.48
C GLY A 22 -12.25 7.09 -14.09
N GLY A 23 -11.31 7.24 -13.16
CA GLY A 23 -11.47 6.87 -11.76
C GLY A 23 -12.56 7.69 -11.06
N PHE A 24 -12.63 9.00 -11.32
CA PHE A 24 -13.67 9.87 -10.80
C PHE A 24 -15.05 9.54 -11.38
N VAL A 25 -15.12 9.20 -12.67
CA VAL A 25 -16.34 8.67 -13.32
C VAL A 25 -16.71 7.35 -12.68
N VAL A 26 -15.78 6.41 -12.45
CA VAL A 26 -16.05 5.15 -11.75
C VAL A 26 -16.52 5.40 -10.31
N LEU A 27 -15.97 6.38 -9.60
CA LEU A 27 -16.41 6.75 -8.25
C LEU A 27 -17.79 7.39 -8.25
N ILE A 28 -18.08 8.28 -9.21
CA ILE A 28 -19.41 8.87 -9.41
C ILE A 28 -20.41 7.77 -9.76
N TYR A 29 -20.05 6.87 -10.68
CA TYR A 29 -20.85 5.71 -11.00
C TYR A 29 -21.05 4.85 -9.75
N TRP A 30 -20.01 4.53 -8.98
CA TRP A 30 -20.16 3.78 -7.74
C TRP A 30 -21.09 4.47 -6.75
N ALA A 31 -20.95 5.78 -6.51
CA ALA A 31 -21.79 6.53 -5.59
C ALA A 31 -23.25 6.65 -6.06
N ILE A 32 -23.49 6.77 -7.38
CA ILE A 32 -24.83 6.84 -7.96
C ILE A 32 -25.49 5.45 -8.03
N PHE A 33 -24.71 4.43 -8.38
CA PHE A 33 -25.17 3.05 -8.53
C PHE A 33 -25.06 2.24 -7.23
N GLN A 34 -24.64 2.87 -6.12
CA GLN A 34 -24.67 2.26 -4.80
C GLN A 34 -26.13 1.85 -4.52
N PRO A 35 -26.43 0.54 -4.46
CA PRO A 35 -27.79 0.11 -4.21
C PRO A 35 -28.16 0.60 -2.81
N HIS A 36 -29.11 1.55 -2.73
CA HIS A 36 -29.67 1.91 -1.43
C HIS A 36 -30.22 0.64 -0.79
N HIS A 37 -29.79 0.38 0.44
CA HIS A 37 -30.15 -0.83 1.18
C HIS A 37 -31.68 -0.96 1.24
N ILE A 38 -32.19 -2.14 0.88
CA ILE A 38 -33.58 -2.50 1.12
C ILE A 38 -33.84 -2.33 2.62
N ARG A 39 -34.94 -1.68 2.98
CA ARG A 39 -35.35 -1.57 4.39
C ARG A 39 -36.36 -2.67 4.65
N ALA A 40 -35.99 -3.63 5.49
CA ALA A 40 -36.89 -4.69 5.90
C ALA A 40 -37.35 -4.45 7.34
N THR A 41 -38.64 -4.67 7.59
CA THR A 41 -39.25 -4.58 8.92
C THR A 41 -40.18 -5.74 9.14
N VAL A 42 -40.32 -6.20 10.38
CA VAL A 42 -41.29 -7.23 10.72
C VAL A 42 -42.68 -6.58 10.82
N ALA A 43 -43.58 -6.96 9.92
CA ALA A 43 -44.97 -6.49 9.93
C ALA A 43 -45.80 -7.25 10.97
N SER A 44 -45.72 -8.58 11.00
CA SER A 44 -46.34 -9.39 12.04
C SER A 44 -45.69 -10.76 12.14
N ALA A 45 -45.78 -11.43 13.28
CA ALA A 45 -45.38 -12.83 13.42
C ALA A 45 -46.37 -13.59 14.30
N GLU A 46 -46.74 -14.79 13.89
CA GLU A 46 -47.68 -15.65 14.61
C GLU A 46 -47.05 -17.03 14.81
N LEU A 47 -46.83 -17.38 16.06
CA LEU A 47 -46.26 -18.65 16.49
C LEU A 47 -47.37 -19.52 17.06
N THR A 48 -47.43 -20.75 16.61
CA THR A 48 -48.39 -21.76 17.05
C THR A 48 -47.70 -23.09 17.29
N ASN A 49 -48.27 -23.92 18.16
CA ASN A 49 -47.80 -25.28 18.44
C ASN A 49 -46.32 -25.36 18.88
N LEU A 50 -45.81 -24.35 19.61
CA LEU A 50 -44.45 -24.43 20.14
C LEU A 50 -44.38 -25.46 21.27
N THR A 51 -43.75 -26.60 21.00
CA THR A 51 -43.51 -27.67 21.97
C THR A 51 -42.05 -28.10 21.96
N VAL A 52 -41.50 -28.31 23.15
CA VAL A 52 -40.12 -28.73 23.35
C VAL A 52 -40.15 -30.03 24.14
N ALA A 53 -39.70 -31.12 23.55
CA ALA A 53 -39.64 -32.45 24.15
C ALA A 53 -38.21 -32.98 24.09
N GLY A 54 -37.45 -32.78 25.18
CA GLY A 54 -36.02 -33.10 25.21
C GLY A 54 -35.25 -32.26 24.20
N ALA A 55 -34.62 -32.92 23.21
CA ALA A 55 -33.88 -32.26 22.13
C ALA A 55 -34.73 -31.96 20.88
N ALA A 56 -35.99 -32.38 20.87
CA ALA A 56 -36.90 -32.20 19.74
C ALA A 56 -37.80 -30.97 19.94
N VAL A 57 -37.84 -30.10 18.93
CA VAL A 57 -38.70 -28.91 18.92
C VAL A 57 -39.74 -29.06 17.81
N SER A 58 -41.01 -28.85 18.13
CA SER A 58 -42.06 -28.67 17.13
C SER A 58 -42.60 -27.25 17.21
N TYR A 59 -42.82 -26.64 16.06
CA TYR A 59 -43.27 -25.25 15.96
C TYR A 59 -43.93 -25.00 14.59
N LYS A 60 -44.84 -24.03 14.56
CA LYS A 60 -45.37 -23.46 13.32
C LYS A 60 -45.39 -21.94 13.43
N LEU A 61 -44.58 -21.27 12.62
CA LEU A 61 -44.39 -19.82 12.64
C LEU A 61 -44.77 -19.24 11.28
N ALA A 62 -45.67 -18.26 11.26
CA ALA A 62 -45.96 -17.43 10.10
C ALA A 62 -45.45 -16.02 10.36
N ALA A 63 -44.42 -15.58 9.62
CA ALA A 63 -43.86 -14.23 9.74
C ALA A 63 -44.12 -13.43 8.47
N ARG A 64 -44.68 -12.24 8.62
CA ARG A 64 -44.91 -11.26 7.55
C ARG A 64 -43.83 -10.19 7.63
N LEU A 65 -43.02 -10.10 6.59
CA LEU A 65 -41.93 -9.14 6.46
C LEU A 65 -42.36 -8.06 5.46
N ASN A 66 -42.26 -6.80 5.85
CA ASN A 66 -42.46 -5.68 4.94
C ASN A 66 -41.10 -5.26 4.36
N LEU A 67 -40.96 -5.41 3.04
CA LEU A 67 -39.77 -5.01 2.30
C LEU A 67 -40.05 -3.67 1.62
N TYR A 68 -39.33 -2.64 2.03
CA TYR A 68 -39.42 -1.30 1.45
C TYR A 68 -38.21 -1.00 0.56
N ASN A 69 -38.48 -0.56 -0.67
CA ASN A 69 -37.46 -0.06 -1.59
C ASN A 69 -37.33 1.47 -1.45
N PRO A 70 -36.34 2.00 -0.71
CA PRO A 70 -36.14 3.44 -0.59
C PRO A 70 -35.61 4.10 -1.88
N SER A 71 -35.24 3.31 -2.89
CA SER A 71 -34.63 3.85 -4.09
C SER A 71 -35.60 4.73 -4.86
N LEU A 72 -35.11 5.92 -5.24
CA LEU A 72 -35.82 6.87 -6.08
C LEU A 72 -35.77 6.51 -7.57
N ARG A 73 -34.76 5.75 -7.99
CA ARG A 73 -34.41 5.58 -9.41
C ARG A 73 -34.38 4.13 -9.86
N VAL A 74 -34.44 3.18 -8.92
CA VAL A 74 -34.15 1.77 -9.19
C VAL A 74 -35.34 0.91 -8.81
N ASN A 75 -35.72 0.02 -9.72
CA ASN A 75 -36.68 -1.03 -9.44
C ASN A 75 -35.94 -2.33 -9.15
N ILE A 76 -36.51 -3.16 -8.28
CA ILE A 76 -35.87 -4.38 -7.78
C ILE A 76 -36.71 -5.57 -8.25
N TYR A 77 -36.06 -6.53 -8.89
CA TYR A 77 -36.64 -7.84 -9.13
C TYR A 77 -36.07 -8.78 -8.05
N TYR A 78 -36.94 -9.42 -7.29
CA TYR A 78 -36.57 -10.47 -6.37
C TYR A 78 -36.72 -11.79 -7.13
N ASP A 79 -35.61 -12.48 -7.39
CA ASP A 79 -35.64 -13.73 -8.16
C ASP A 79 -35.89 -14.92 -7.24
N GLU A 80 -35.22 -14.93 -6.09
CA GLU A 80 -35.22 -16.03 -5.14
C GLU A 80 -35.02 -15.47 -3.74
N LEU A 81 -35.77 -15.97 -2.76
CA LEU A 81 -35.64 -15.62 -1.36
C LEU A 81 -35.49 -16.92 -0.58
N ASP A 82 -34.27 -17.31 -0.25
CA ASP A 82 -34.07 -18.45 0.66
C ASP A 82 -34.23 -17.94 2.09
N THR A 83 -35.05 -18.63 2.88
CA THR A 83 -35.42 -18.17 4.22
C THR A 83 -35.22 -19.27 5.24
N GLU A 84 -34.56 -18.91 6.32
CA GLU A 84 -34.13 -19.80 7.37
C GLU A 84 -34.52 -19.23 8.73
N LEU A 85 -35.11 -20.08 9.57
CA LEU A 85 -35.40 -19.77 10.96
C LEU A 85 -34.24 -20.23 11.84
N ARG A 86 -33.79 -19.33 12.72
CA ARG A 86 -32.69 -19.57 13.66
C ARG A 86 -33.09 -19.20 15.09
N PHE A 87 -32.43 -19.83 16.04
CA PHE A 87 -32.52 -19.52 17.47
C PHE A 87 -31.12 -19.41 18.04
N ARG A 88 -30.74 -18.22 18.53
CA ARG A 88 -29.40 -17.91 19.07
C ARG A 88 -28.26 -18.35 18.15
N GLY A 89 -28.43 -18.13 16.85
CA GLY A 89 -27.46 -18.54 15.84
C GLY A 89 -27.52 -20.01 15.42
N GLU A 90 -28.34 -20.88 16.02
CA GLU A 90 -28.54 -22.25 15.56
C GLU A 90 -29.73 -22.37 14.60
N ARG A 91 -29.60 -23.20 13.56
CA ARG A 91 -30.64 -23.39 12.55
C ARG A 91 -31.77 -24.27 13.10
N LEU A 92 -33.00 -23.77 13.07
CA LEU A 92 -34.20 -24.55 13.35
C LEU A 92 -34.74 -25.21 12.08
N GLY A 93 -34.77 -24.49 10.97
CA GLY A 93 -35.27 -25.06 9.71
C GLY A 93 -35.41 -24.02 8.59
N HIS A 94 -35.70 -24.50 7.39
CA HIS A 94 -36.02 -23.66 6.24
C HIS A 94 -37.53 -23.38 6.18
N ALA A 95 -37.95 -22.35 5.44
CA ALA A 95 -39.37 -22.08 5.22
C ALA A 95 -40.05 -23.23 4.47
N VAL A 96 -41.30 -23.49 4.85
CA VAL A 96 -42.18 -24.50 4.28
C VAL A 96 -43.19 -23.77 3.39
N GLY A 97 -42.98 -23.82 2.08
CA GLY A 97 -43.85 -23.18 1.08
C GLY A 97 -43.07 -22.52 -0.04
N ALA A 98 -43.76 -22.16 -1.12
CA ALA A 98 -43.17 -21.39 -2.20
C ALA A 98 -42.90 -19.97 -1.70
N THR A 99 -41.64 -19.69 -1.34
CA THR A 99 -41.10 -18.33 -1.27
C THR A 99 -41.57 -17.58 -2.52
N PRO A 100 -42.14 -16.37 -2.41
CA PRO A 100 -42.93 -15.79 -3.50
C PRO A 100 -42.17 -15.86 -4.83
N ALA A 101 -42.80 -16.55 -5.79
CA ALA A 101 -42.31 -16.68 -7.15
C ALA A 101 -42.06 -15.29 -7.71
N GLU A 102 -40.85 -15.06 -8.21
CA GLU A 102 -40.29 -13.79 -8.66
C GLU A 102 -41.23 -12.57 -8.62
N PHE A 103 -41.02 -11.65 -7.67
CA PHE A 103 -41.84 -10.42 -7.61
C PHE A 103 -41.04 -9.16 -7.93
N TYR A 104 -41.74 -8.22 -8.53
CA TYR A 104 -41.19 -6.95 -8.98
C TYR A 104 -41.63 -5.82 -8.07
N GLN A 105 -40.65 -5.18 -7.45
CA GLN A 105 -40.86 -4.05 -6.56
C GLN A 105 -40.46 -2.74 -7.26
N ARG A 106 -41.42 -1.82 -7.34
CA ARG A 106 -41.21 -0.49 -7.93
C ARG A 106 -40.37 0.39 -6.99
N ARG A 107 -39.77 1.45 -7.55
CA ARG A 107 -39.16 2.52 -6.75
C ARG A 107 -40.14 3.08 -5.71
N LYS A 108 -39.68 3.32 -4.48
CA LYS A 108 -40.47 3.85 -3.36
C LYS A 108 -41.73 3.03 -3.00
N SER A 109 -41.80 1.75 -3.34
CA SER A 109 -42.89 0.88 -2.91
C SER A 109 -42.47 -0.03 -1.76
N SER A 110 -43.48 -0.49 -1.04
CA SER A 110 -43.40 -1.50 0.00
C SER A 110 -44.19 -2.71 -0.46
N ASP A 111 -43.64 -3.90 -0.30
CA ASP A 111 -44.34 -5.16 -0.54
C ASP A 111 -44.18 -6.06 0.68
N ASP A 112 -45.29 -6.67 1.09
CA ASP A 112 -45.30 -7.61 2.20
C ASP A 112 -45.07 -9.03 1.70
N VAL A 113 -44.12 -9.71 2.32
CA VAL A 113 -43.78 -11.10 2.05
C VAL A 113 -44.08 -11.92 3.30
N THR A 114 -45.01 -12.87 3.17
CA THR A 114 -45.30 -13.84 4.23
C THR A 114 -44.44 -15.07 4.02
N VAL A 115 -43.72 -15.48 5.07
CA VAL A 115 -42.93 -16.70 5.12
C VAL A 115 -43.47 -17.59 6.23
N GLU A 116 -43.64 -18.87 5.91
CA GLU A 116 -44.15 -19.86 6.84
C GLU A 116 -43.05 -20.87 7.15
N PHE A 117 -42.89 -21.21 8.41
CA PHE A 117 -41.97 -22.22 8.89
C PHE A 117 -42.76 -23.25 9.68
N ALA A 118 -42.57 -24.53 9.37
CA ALA A 118 -43.14 -25.63 10.13
C ALA A 118 -42.05 -26.66 10.40
N GLY A 119 -41.86 -26.99 11.67
CA GLY A 119 -40.96 -28.04 12.13
C GLY A 119 -41.71 -29.00 13.03
N THR A 120 -41.61 -30.30 12.77
CA THR A 120 -42.17 -31.35 13.63
C THR A 120 -41.03 -32.25 14.10
N GLY A 121 -40.75 -32.25 15.40
CA GLY A 121 -39.68 -33.06 15.98
C GLY A 121 -38.29 -32.69 15.48
N VAL A 122 -38.03 -31.42 15.19
CA VAL A 122 -36.72 -30.99 14.66
C VAL A 122 -35.68 -31.09 15.76
N ALA A 123 -34.64 -31.89 15.52
CA ALA A 123 -33.48 -31.97 16.39
C ALA A 123 -32.63 -30.72 16.19
N VAL A 124 -32.56 -29.88 17.22
CA VAL A 124 -31.73 -28.67 17.22
C VAL A 124 -30.38 -29.00 17.84
N ALA A 125 -29.30 -28.48 17.27
CA ALA A 125 -27.95 -28.71 17.79
C ALA A 125 -27.75 -28.05 19.17
N GLY A 126 -27.02 -28.74 20.06
CA GLY A 126 -26.63 -28.23 21.38
C GLY A 126 -27.80 -28.03 22.37
N ASP A 127 -27.63 -27.09 23.29
CA ASP A 127 -28.61 -26.77 24.35
C ASP A 127 -29.75 -25.85 23.88
N ALA A 128 -29.82 -25.54 22.59
CA ALA A 128 -30.78 -24.61 22.01
C ALA A 128 -32.24 -24.99 22.31
N ALA A 129 -32.58 -26.28 22.26
CA ALA A 129 -33.93 -26.77 22.61
C ALA A 129 -34.25 -26.51 24.10
N GLY A 130 -33.30 -26.75 25.01
CA GLY A 130 -33.46 -26.51 26.44
C GLY A 130 -33.62 -25.02 26.77
N GLU A 131 -32.80 -24.17 26.15
CA GLU A 131 -32.90 -22.71 26.29
C GLU A 131 -34.22 -22.15 25.73
N LEU A 132 -34.67 -22.68 24.60
CA LEU A 132 -35.97 -22.33 24.01
C LEU A 132 -37.13 -22.69 24.95
N GLY A 133 -37.04 -23.85 25.63
CA GLY A 133 -37.99 -24.24 26.67
C GLY A 133 -38.01 -23.28 27.86
N LYS A 134 -36.82 -22.80 28.30
CA LYS A 134 -36.71 -21.79 29.37
C LYS A 134 -37.31 -20.45 28.97
N GLU A 135 -37.07 -19.99 27.74
CA GLU A 135 -37.68 -18.75 27.20
C GLU A 135 -39.19 -18.87 27.09
N LYS A 136 -39.70 -20.00 26.58
CA LYS A 136 -41.13 -20.30 26.59
C LYS A 136 -41.71 -20.20 28.01
N GLY A 137 -41.02 -20.76 29.01
CA GLY A 137 -41.42 -20.69 30.43
C GLY A 137 -41.44 -19.26 31.01
N LYS A 138 -40.62 -18.35 30.46
CA LYS A 138 -40.62 -16.92 30.82
C LYS A 138 -41.72 -16.11 30.14
N GLY A 139 -42.42 -16.69 29.17
CA GLY A 139 -43.52 -16.06 28.43
C GLY A 139 -43.09 -15.24 27.22
N SER A 140 -41.82 -15.32 26.79
CA SER A 140 -41.33 -14.64 25.59
C SER A 140 -40.22 -15.44 24.92
N VAL A 141 -40.27 -15.58 23.61
CA VAL A 141 -39.29 -16.34 22.83
C VAL A 141 -38.67 -15.44 21.76
N SER A 142 -37.34 -15.41 21.71
CA SER A 142 -36.58 -14.64 20.73
C SER A 142 -36.11 -15.53 19.57
N LEU A 143 -36.65 -15.30 18.37
CA LEU A 143 -36.31 -16.01 17.14
C LEU A 143 -35.62 -15.07 16.15
N GLU A 144 -34.82 -15.65 15.25
CA GLU A 144 -34.14 -14.92 14.18
C GLU A 144 -34.59 -15.47 12.83
N VAL A 145 -35.04 -14.60 11.93
CA VAL A 145 -35.34 -14.95 10.54
C VAL A 145 -34.23 -14.39 9.65
N ALA A 146 -33.48 -15.28 9.03
CA ALA A 146 -32.46 -14.96 8.04
C ALA A 146 -33.05 -15.16 6.64
N VAL A 147 -32.95 -14.14 5.80
CA VAL A 147 -33.40 -14.17 4.39
C VAL A 147 -32.22 -13.88 3.49
N ASP A 148 -31.82 -14.89 2.73
CA ASP A 148 -30.80 -14.80 1.69
C ASP A 148 -31.50 -14.54 0.35
N GLY A 149 -31.52 -13.26 -0.05
CA GLY A 149 -32.20 -12.83 -1.27
C GLY A 149 -31.27 -12.82 -2.47
N LYS A 150 -31.76 -13.22 -3.63
CA LYS A 150 -31.12 -13.04 -4.94
C LYS A 150 -31.91 -12.01 -5.71
N VAL A 151 -31.34 -10.82 -5.85
CA VAL A 151 -32.04 -9.66 -6.40
C VAL A 151 -31.35 -9.11 -7.63
N ARG A 152 -32.15 -8.65 -8.60
CA ARG A 152 -31.72 -7.92 -9.79
C ARG A 152 -32.18 -6.47 -9.69
N TYR A 153 -31.25 -5.57 -9.43
CA TYR A 153 -31.49 -4.14 -9.53
C TYR A 153 -31.48 -3.71 -11.00
N ARG A 154 -32.58 -3.15 -11.49
CA ARG A 154 -32.69 -2.66 -12.87
C ARG A 154 -32.50 -1.15 -12.91
N PHE A 155 -31.41 -0.72 -13.52
CA PHE A 155 -31.08 0.68 -13.81
C PHE A 155 -31.23 0.93 -15.32
N GLY A 156 -32.43 1.30 -15.75
CA GLY A 156 -32.73 1.44 -17.19
C GLY A 156 -32.50 0.12 -17.94
N SER A 157 -31.43 0.07 -18.76
CA SER A 157 -31.02 -1.10 -19.54
C SER A 157 -30.02 -2.02 -18.82
N ILE A 158 -29.40 -1.56 -17.72
CA ILE A 158 -28.40 -2.33 -16.96
C ILE A 158 -29.09 -3.10 -15.84
N LYS A 159 -28.74 -4.38 -15.67
CA LYS A 159 -29.24 -5.25 -14.59
C LYS A 159 -28.07 -5.68 -13.71
N ILE A 160 -28.07 -5.26 -12.45
CA ILE A 160 -27.04 -5.61 -11.46
C ILE A 160 -27.60 -6.69 -10.54
N ARG A 161 -26.93 -7.85 -10.49
CA ARG A 161 -27.27 -8.94 -9.55
C ARG A 161 -26.58 -8.71 -8.23
N GLN A 162 -27.32 -8.85 -7.13
CA GLN A 162 -26.80 -8.76 -5.76
C GLN A 162 -27.42 -9.88 -4.92
N LYS A 163 -26.72 -10.23 -3.85
CA LYS A 163 -27.20 -11.22 -2.86
C LYS A 163 -27.31 -10.58 -1.48
N PRO A 164 -28.33 -9.74 -1.23
CA PRO A 164 -28.56 -9.16 0.09
C PRO A 164 -28.92 -10.25 1.09
N ARG A 165 -28.37 -10.13 2.29
CA ARG A 165 -28.71 -10.98 3.43
C ARG A 165 -29.43 -10.14 4.48
N ILE A 166 -30.70 -10.44 4.70
CA ILE A 166 -31.58 -9.73 5.63
C ILE A 166 -31.68 -10.55 6.90
N TRP A 167 -31.48 -9.91 8.05
CA TRP A 167 -31.56 -10.54 9.37
C TRP A 167 -32.58 -9.80 10.22
N CYS A 168 -33.66 -10.49 10.59
CA CYS A 168 -34.73 -9.96 11.40
C CYS A 168 -34.76 -10.69 12.76
N SER A 169 -34.61 -9.94 13.85
CA SER A 169 -34.85 -10.44 15.21
C SER A 169 -36.33 -10.27 15.57
N LEU A 170 -36.93 -11.33 16.10
CA LEU A 170 -38.33 -11.41 16.49
C LEU A 170 -38.40 -11.77 17.96
N THR A 171 -39.07 -10.96 18.78
CA THR A 171 -39.37 -11.36 20.16
C THR A 171 -40.87 -11.51 20.29
N ILE A 172 -41.34 -12.75 20.42
CA ILE A 172 -42.76 -13.10 20.39
C ILE A 172 -43.20 -13.41 21.83
N PRO A 173 -44.24 -12.74 22.37
CA PRO A 173 -44.83 -13.14 23.64
C PRO A 173 -45.58 -14.46 23.45
N VAL A 174 -45.29 -15.46 24.28
CA VAL A 174 -45.82 -16.82 24.15
C VAL A 174 -46.70 -17.13 25.36
N ARG A 175 -47.89 -17.66 25.08
CA ARG A 175 -48.86 -18.13 26.08
C ARG A 175 -48.55 -19.57 26.49
N ALA A 176 -49.18 -20.03 27.57
CA ALA A 176 -48.94 -21.38 28.12
C ALA A 176 -49.26 -22.52 27.12
N ASP A 177 -50.20 -22.30 26.21
CA ASP A 177 -50.57 -23.21 25.11
C ASP A 177 -49.50 -23.29 23.99
N GLY A 178 -48.43 -22.48 24.07
CA GLY A 178 -47.38 -22.43 23.05
C GLY A 178 -47.75 -21.57 21.83
N GLY A 179 -48.83 -20.77 21.92
CA GLY A 179 -49.21 -19.78 20.92
C GLY A 179 -48.71 -18.38 21.27
N GLY A 180 -48.33 -17.59 20.27
CA GLY A 180 -47.84 -16.23 20.45
C GLY A 180 -48.04 -15.38 19.21
N ARG A 181 -48.21 -14.07 19.39
CA ARG A 181 -48.40 -13.13 18.27
C ARG A 181 -47.66 -11.82 18.51
N LEU A 182 -47.05 -11.30 17.45
CA LEU A 182 -46.38 -10.02 17.37
C LEU A 182 -47.01 -9.21 16.23
N ASP A 183 -47.54 -8.02 16.52
CA ASP A 183 -48.24 -7.18 15.52
C ASP A 183 -47.37 -6.09 14.89
N SER A 184 -46.17 -5.83 15.44
CA SER A 184 -45.16 -4.96 14.85
C SER A 184 -43.82 -5.26 15.51
N GLY A 185 -42.80 -5.59 14.71
CA GLY A 185 -41.47 -5.91 15.23
C GLY A 185 -40.41 -4.89 14.82
N ASP A 186 -39.17 -5.23 15.16
CA ASP A 186 -38.02 -4.36 14.94
C ASP A 186 -37.60 -4.24 13.46
N ARG A 187 -36.70 -3.29 13.20
CA ARG A 187 -36.05 -3.15 11.90
C ARG A 187 -35.05 -4.27 11.69
N CYS A 188 -35.05 -4.86 10.50
CA CYS A 188 -34.10 -5.89 10.14
C CYS A 188 -32.77 -5.25 9.66
N SER A 189 -31.66 -5.92 9.96
CA SER A 189 -30.36 -5.54 9.41
C SER A 189 -30.19 -6.13 8.01
N VAL A 190 -29.68 -5.35 7.07
CA VAL A 190 -29.52 -5.77 5.67
C VAL A 190 -28.07 -5.61 5.26
N ASN A 191 -27.36 -6.74 5.21
CA ASN A 191 -25.97 -6.78 4.79
C ASN A 191 -25.89 -7.04 3.29
N CYS A 192 -25.10 -6.24 2.59
CA CYS A 192 -24.82 -6.42 1.17
C CYS A 192 -23.31 -6.57 1.00
N LEU A 193 -22.87 -7.72 0.47
CA LEU A 193 -21.46 -7.95 0.15
C LEU A 193 -21.09 -7.15 -1.11
N CYS A 194 -20.52 -5.96 -0.91
CA CYS A 194 -20.04 -5.12 -2.00
C CYS A 194 -18.75 -5.66 -2.62
N ALA A 195 -18.87 -6.58 -3.59
CA ALA A 195 -17.73 -7.12 -4.34
C ALA A 195 -16.90 -6.07 -5.10
N PHE A 196 -17.45 -4.88 -5.36
CA PHE A 196 -16.79 -3.79 -6.09
C PHE A 196 -15.58 -3.18 -5.35
N LEU A 197 -15.54 -3.22 -4.01
CA LEU A 197 -14.41 -2.64 -3.27
C LEU A 197 -13.16 -3.52 -3.34
N VAL A 198 -13.35 -4.84 -3.45
CA VAL A 198 -12.26 -5.81 -3.57
C VAL A 198 -11.55 -5.65 -4.91
N SER A 199 -12.27 -5.43 -6.00
CA SER A 199 -11.66 -5.27 -7.33
C SER A 199 -10.84 -3.98 -7.46
N ILE A 200 -11.30 -2.86 -6.87
CA ILE A 200 -10.54 -1.62 -6.82
C ILE A 200 -9.26 -1.80 -5.97
N GLY A 201 -9.34 -2.45 -4.81
CA GLY A 201 -8.16 -2.75 -3.99
C GLY A 201 -7.13 -3.62 -4.71
N VAL A 202 -7.59 -4.68 -5.39
CA VAL A 202 -6.72 -5.60 -6.15
C VAL A 202 -6.05 -4.91 -7.33
N THR A 203 -6.77 -4.05 -8.08
CA THR A 203 -6.17 -3.30 -9.19
C THR A 203 -5.10 -2.31 -8.72
N VAL A 204 -5.30 -1.64 -7.58
CA VAL A 204 -4.29 -0.77 -6.97
C VAL A 204 -3.06 -1.58 -6.51
N LEU A 205 -3.27 -2.75 -5.91
CA LEU A 205 -2.17 -3.64 -5.48
C LEU A 205 -1.37 -4.19 -6.67
N ILE A 206 -2.04 -4.62 -7.74
CA ILE A 206 -1.38 -5.08 -8.97
C ILE A 206 -0.58 -3.93 -9.59
N TYR A 207 -1.14 -2.73 -9.65
CA TYR A 207 -0.42 -1.55 -10.12
C TYR A 207 0.82 -1.29 -9.24
N TRP A 208 0.67 -1.28 -7.92
CA TRP A 208 1.80 -1.09 -7.02
C TRP A 208 2.89 -2.16 -7.18
N ALA A 209 2.52 -3.44 -7.23
CA ALA A 209 3.45 -4.55 -7.38
C ALA A 209 4.18 -4.56 -8.74
N THR A 210 3.49 -4.17 -9.82
CA THR A 210 4.10 -4.12 -11.17
C THR A 210 4.98 -2.90 -11.39
N TYR A 211 4.76 -1.80 -10.65
CA TYR A 211 5.44 -0.53 -10.85
C TYR A 211 6.43 -0.17 -9.71
N GLN A 212 6.92 -1.15 -8.93
CA GLN A 212 7.97 -0.87 -7.95
C GLN A 212 9.31 -0.44 -8.63
N PRO A 213 9.89 0.71 -8.27
CA PRO A 213 11.14 1.19 -8.85
C PRO A 213 12.31 0.31 -8.40
N HIS A 214 13.08 -0.20 -9.35
CA HIS A 214 14.32 -0.92 -9.06
C HIS A 214 15.39 0.04 -8.55
N ARG A 215 16.20 -0.41 -7.58
CA ARG A 215 17.29 0.37 -7.00
C ARG A 215 18.40 0.61 -8.04
N ILE A 216 18.88 1.85 -8.12
CA ILE A 216 20.05 2.25 -8.90
C ILE A 216 21.28 1.53 -8.34
N ARG A 217 22.20 1.14 -9.22
CA ARG A 217 23.50 0.57 -8.83
C ARG A 217 24.58 1.60 -9.12
N ALA A 218 25.54 1.74 -8.23
CA ALA A 218 26.69 2.61 -8.44
C ALA A 218 27.98 1.84 -8.18
N THR A 219 28.99 2.11 -8.98
CA THR A 219 30.33 1.54 -8.89
C THR A 219 31.34 2.64 -9.09
N VAL A 220 32.45 2.59 -8.36
CA VAL A 220 33.58 3.48 -8.65
C VAL A 220 34.26 2.90 -9.89
N GLU A 221 34.66 3.76 -10.83
CA GLU A 221 35.36 3.39 -12.06
C GLU A 221 36.85 3.72 -11.96
N SER A 222 37.18 4.91 -11.49
CA SER A 222 38.57 5.31 -11.18
C SER A 222 38.60 6.35 -10.07
N ALA A 223 39.71 6.42 -9.34
CA ALA A 223 39.99 7.44 -8.34
C ALA A 223 41.47 7.83 -8.42
N ASP A 224 41.74 9.13 -8.58
CA ASP A 224 43.09 9.69 -8.69
C ASP A 224 43.30 10.72 -7.57
N LEU A 225 44.29 10.45 -6.71
CA LEU A 225 44.60 11.25 -5.55
C LEU A 225 45.98 11.88 -5.71
N SER A 226 46.03 13.20 -5.61
CA SER A 226 47.26 13.99 -5.72
C SER A 226 47.38 15.02 -4.60
N ASN A 227 48.61 15.44 -4.32
CA ASN A 227 48.94 16.51 -3.38
C ASN A 227 48.33 16.31 -1.96
N LEU A 228 48.30 15.06 -1.47
CA LEU A 228 47.84 14.74 -0.12
C LEU A 228 48.92 15.14 0.89
N THR A 229 48.62 16.12 1.74
CA THR A 229 49.49 16.52 2.86
C THR A 229 48.66 16.77 4.12
N VAL A 230 49.21 16.38 5.27
CA VAL A 230 48.57 16.56 6.58
C VAL A 230 49.48 17.40 7.45
N VAL A 231 48.96 18.51 7.98
CA VAL A 231 49.67 19.40 8.89
C VAL A 231 49.03 19.28 10.27
N VAL A 232 49.72 18.63 11.19
CA VAL A 232 49.30 18.49 12.60
C VAL A 232 49.80 19.69 13.39
N ARG A 233 48.91 20.44 14.06
CA ARG A 233 49.33 21.51 14.98
C ARG A 233 49.64 20.92 16.36
N ASN A 234 50.93 20.78 16.69
CA ASN A 234 51.35 20.39 18.03
C ASN A 234 51.26 21.60 18.97
N GLY A 235 50.41 21.56 20.00
CA GLY A 235 50.46 22.57 21.08
C GLY A 235 49.20 22.84 21.92
N THR A 236 48.04 22.22 21.67
CA THR A 236 46.88 22.36 22.56
C THR A 236 46.16 21.03 22.72
N ALA A 237 45.50 20.83 23.86
CA ALA A 237 44.74 19.61 24.19
C ALA A 237 43.59 19.30 23.20
N ASP A 238 43.26 20.24 22.32
CA ASP A 238 42.29 20.16 21.21
C ASP A 238 42.98 20.26 19.82
N GLY A 239 44.27 19.95 19.73
CA GLY A 239 45.13 20.28 18.58
C GLY A 239 44.62 19.77 17.23
N GLY A 240 43.90 20.60 16.48
CA GLY A 240 43.39 20.24 15.15
C GLY A 240 44.49 20.10 14.08
N GLY A 241 44.20 19.31 13.05
CA GLY A 241 45.04 19.19 11.86
C GLY A 241 44.41 19.83 10.63
N MET A 242 45.23 20.24 9.67
CA MET A 242 44.79 20.68 8.35
C MET A 242 45.19 19.65 7.30
N VAL A 243 44.21 19.16 6.53
CA VAL A 243 44.43 18.21 5.43
C VAL A 243 44.27 18.93 4.10
N TYR A 244 45.28 18.86 3.25
CA TYR A 244 45.26 19.34 1.87
C TYR A 244 45.28 18.15 0.94
N TYR A 245 44.42 18.14 -0.07
CA TYR A 245 44.35 17.05 -1.05
C TYR A 245 43.67 17.53 -2.33
N ARG A 246 43.94 16.83 -3.44
CA ARG A 246 43.14 16.88 -4.66
C ARG A 246 42.75 15.47 -5.05
N LEU A 247 41.45 15.20 -5.19
CA LEU A 247 40.91 13.89 -5.49
C LEU A 247 39.89 13.99 -6.62
N ALA A 248 40.14 13.28 -7.72
CA ALA A 248 39.21 13.12 -8.83
C ALA A 248 38.67 11.68 -8.83
N VAL A 249 37.34 11.52 -8.79
CA VAL A 249 36.68 10.20 -8.77
C VAL A 249 35.64 10.12 -9.88
N ASN A 250 35.71 9.06 -10.67
CA ASN A 250 34.68 8.71 -11.65
C ASN A 250 33.79 7.61 -11.09
N VAL A 251 32.49 7.89 -11.01
CA VAL A 251 31.48 6.94 -10.51
C VAL A 251 30.52 6.59 -11.63
N THR A 252 30.42 5.29 -11.93
CA THR A 252 29.44 4.75 -12.87
C THR A 252 28.12 4.51 -12.16
N MET A 253 27.07 5.22 -12.60
CA MET A 253 25.69 4.99 -12.17
C MET A 253 24.97 4.15 -13.21
N TYR A 254 24.35 3.05 -12.80
CA TYR A 254 23.57 2.16 -13.65
C TYR A 254 22.10 2.14 -13.24
N ASN A 255 21.22 2.37 -14.21
CA ASN A 255 19.79 2.20 -14.08
C ASN A 255 19.35 0.81 -14.57
N PRO A 256 19.11 -0.18 -13.69
CA PRO A 256 18.65 -1.52 -14.08
C PRO A 256 17.16 -1.55 -14.48
N SER A 257 16.44 -0.42 -14.42
CA SER A 257 15.03 -0.39 -14.76
C SER A 257 14.82 -0.47 -16.27
N GLY A 258 14.13 -1.53 -16.71
CA GLY A 258 13.62 -1.65 -18.08
C GLY A 258 12.34 -0.84 -18.34
N ARG A 259 11.78 -0.21 -17.31
CA ARG A 259 10.44 0.42 -17.37
C ARG A 259 10.46 1.93 -17.17
N ALA A 260 11.46 2.47 -16.48
CA ALA A 260 11.53 3.89 -16.16
C ALA A 260 12.94 4.47 -16.33
N GLY A 261 13.01 5.68 -16.87
CA GLY A 261 14.20 6.53 -16.80
C GLY A 261 14.29 7.24 -15.44
N VAL A 262 15.51 7.64 -15.09
CA VAL A 262 15.82 8.37 -13.85
C VAL A 262 16.28 9.76 -14.23
N HIS A 263 15.70 10.79 -13.60
CA HIS A 263 16.21 12.17 -13.74
C HIS A 263 16.92 12.51 -12.44
N TYR A 264 18.19 12.88 -12.53
CA TYR A 264 18.99 13.34 -11.41
C TYR A 264 18.88 14.87 -11.39
N ASP A 265 18.23 15.42 -10.37
CA ASP A 265 18.00 16.86 -10.22
C ASP A 265 19.13 17.56 -9.46
N ALA A 266 19.84 16.80 -8.61
CA ALA A 266 20.99 17.27 -7.88
C ALA A 266 21.81 16.07 -7.39
N ILE A 267 23.12 16.18 -7.48
CA ILE A 267 24.08 15.20 -6.93
C ILE A 267 25.00 15.98 -5.99
N ARG A 268 24.97 15.64 -4.71
CA ARG A 268 25.79 16.29 -3.68
C ARG A 268 26.75 15.28 -3.06
N PRO A 269 27.96 15.13 -3.61
CA PRO A 269 28.96 14.26 -3.05
C PRO A 269 29.72 14.94 -1.91
N ARG A 270 30.05 14.13 -0.91
CA ARG A 270 30.86 14.46 0.26
C ARG A 270 31.88 13.37 0.47
N LEU A 271 33.06 13.76 0.90
CA LEU A 271 34.14 12.83 1.21
C LEU A 271 34.30 12.71 2.71
N LEU A 272 34.32 11.50 3.23
CA LEU A 272 34.63 11.20 4.63
C LEU A 272 35.91 10.35 4.68
N LEU A 273 36.64 10.43 5.78
CA LEU A 273 37.69 9.47 6.10
C LEU A 273 37.07 8.16 6.60
N LEU A 274 37.57 7.02 6.11
CA LEU A 274 37.16 5.70 6.64
C LEU A 274 37.59 5.54 8.10
N ALA A 275 38.76 6.07 8.46
CA ALA A 275 39.22 6.17 9.84
C ALA A 275 38.58 7.39 10.53
N GLY A 276 37.83 7.17 11.61
CA GLY A 276 37.24 8.23 12.43
C GLY A 276 36.02 8.97 11.83
N GLY A 277 35.66 8.75 10.56
CA GLY A 277 34.44 9.30 9.96
C GLY A 277 34.45 10.82 9.75
N ALA A 278 35.62 11.47 9.87
CA ALA A 278 35.72 12.92 9.73
C ALA A 278 35.40 13.37 8.30
N SER A 279 34.68 14.47 8.18
CA SER A 279 34.28 15.01 6.88
C SER A 279 35.40 15.85 6.25
N LEU A 280 35.89 15.40 5.10
CA LEU A 280 36.81 16.14 4.25
C LEU A 280 36.10 17.19 3.36
N GLY A 281 34.77 17.26 3.43
CA GLY A 281 33.97 18.32 2.84
C GLY A 281 33.22 17.91 1.57
N ALA A 282 32.51 18.88 0.98
CA ALA A 282 31.78 18.70 -0.27
C ALA A 282 32.71 18.87 -1.49
N ALA A 283 32.35 18.21 -2.60
CA ALA A 283 33.07 18.36 -3.86
C ALA A 283 33.00 19.79 -4.40
N ASN A 284 34.04 20.16 -5.14
CA ASN A 284 34.16 21.45 -5.80
C ASN A 284 33.37 21.43 -7.13
N ALA A 285 33.42 20.32 -7.86
CA ALA A 285 32.70 20.15 -9.12
C ALA A 285 32.13 18.74 -9.28
N THR A 286 30.97 18.65 -9.94
CA THR A 286 30.32 17.39 -10.32
C THR A 286 29.80 17.50 -11.74
N VAL A 287 30.26 16.64 -12.63
CA VAL A 287 29.89 16.67 -14.05
C VAL A 287 29.47 15.28 -14.52
N PRO A 288 28.22 15.10 -15.00
CA PRO A 288 27.11 16.06 -14.98
C PRO A 288 26.46 16.20 -13.58
N GLY A 289 26.12 17.41 -13.16
CA GLY A 289 25.39 17.66 -11.90
C GLY A 289 23.87 17.43 -11.98
N VAL A 290 23.32 17.47 -13.20
CA VAL A 290 21.90 17.22 -13.53
C VAL A 290 21.87 16.47 -14.86
N PHE A 291 21.19 15.33 -14.92
CA PHE A 291 21.08 14.58 -16.17
C PHE A 291 19.88 13.63 -16.19
N HIS A 292 19.50 13.25 -17.41
CA HIS A 292 18.51 12.23 -17.68
C HIS A 292 19.21 10.90 -18.01
N GLN A 293 18.95 9.87 -17.22
CA GLN A 293 19.41 8.52 -17.48
C GLN A 293 18.27 7.66 -18.05
N PRO A 294 18.37 7.18 -19.31
CA PRO A 294 17.36 6.32 -19.91
C PRO A 294 17.29 4.94 -19.24
N ARG A 295 16.34 4.12 -19.72
CA ARG A 295 16.14 2.73 -19.26
C ARG A 295 17.37 1.88 -19.58
N MET A 296 17.72 0.96 -18.69
CA MET A 296 18.83 0.00 -18.90
C MET A 296 20.13 0.66 -19.37
N SER A 297 20.51 1.78 -18.75
CA SER A 297 21.64 2.58 -19.21
C SER A 297 22.61 2.93 -18.08
N THR A 298 23.85 3.20 -18.45
CA THR A 298 24.95 3.63 -17.58
C THR A 298 25.31 5.07 -17.86
N THR A 299 25.74 5.80 -16.83
CA THR A 299 26.25 7.17 -16.96
C THR A 299 27.39 7.35 -15.97
N VAL A 300 28.50 7.91 -16.45
CA VAL A 300 29.67 8.22 -15.62
C VAL A 300 29.50 9.63 -15.05
N VAL A 301 29.69 9.77 -13.74
CA VAL A 301 29.69 11.04 -13.03
C VAL A 301 31.09 11.29 -12.51
N ALA A 302 31.74 12.32 -13.06
CA ALA A 302 33.04 12.79 -12.60
C ALA A 302 32.85 13.75 -11.42
N ILE A 303 33.58 13.49 -10.34
CA ILE A 303 33.51 14.25 -9.09
C ILE A 303 34.92 14.72 -8.74
N ASP A 304 35.08 16.03 -8.57
CA ASP A 304 36.37 16.64 -8.27
C ASP A 304 36.35 17.34 -6.90
N PHE A 305 37.34 17.01 -6.08
CA PHE A 305 37.59 17.62 -4.79
C PHE A 305 38.94 18.31 -4.83
N ASP A 306 38.97 19.63 -4.66
CA ASP A 306 40.23 20.39 -4.56
C ASP A 306 40.26 21.19 -3.27
N ARG A 307 41.12 20.75 -2.35
CA ARG A 307 41.40 21.40 -1.07
C ARG A 307 42.86 21.81 -0.95
N SER A 308 43.59 21.89 -2.06
CA SER A 308 45.02 22.22 -2.09
C SER A 308 45.35 23.63 -1.56
N SER A 309 44.45 24.61 -1.72
CA SER A 309 44.68 26.01 -1.31
C SER A 309 44.06 26.39 0.05
N GLY A 310 42.95 25.77 0.43
CA GLY A 310 42.21 26.11 1.66
C GLY A 310 42.40 25.12 2.81
N GLY A 311 42.78 23.87 2.50
CA GLY A 311 42.82 22.76 3.45
C GLY A 311 41.46 22.46 4.09
N VAL A 312 41.41 21.41 4.90
CA VAL A 312 40.23 21.02 5.67
C VAL A 312 40.66 20.76 7.11
N ALA A 313 40.01 21.45 8.04
CA ALA A 313 40.24 21.23 9.47
C ALA A 313 39.64 19.90 9.90
N VAL A 314 40.45 19.05 10.51
CA VAL A 314 40.06 17.78 11.13
C VAL A 314 40.53 17.74 12.57
N ALA A 315 39.92 16.88 13.38
CA ALA A 315 40.35 16.68 14.76
C ALA A 315 41.80 16.15 14.82
N GLY A 316 42.50 16.45 15.92
CA GLY A 316 43.93 16.15 16.06
C GLY A 316 44.26 14.67 16.00
N ASP A 317 43.49 13.87 16.74
CA ASP A 317 43.53 12.42 16.73
C ASP A 317 43.35 11.84 15.31
N VAL A 318 42.39 12.38 14.55
CA VAL A 318 42.15 11.99 13.16
C VAL A 318 43.32 12.37 12.25
N ALA A 319 43.90 13.56 12.43
CA ALA A 319 45.05 14.00 11.65
C ALA A 319 46.29 13.13 11.92
N VAL A 320 46.52 12.75 13.18
CA VAL A 320 47.65 11.87 13.56
C VAL A 320 47.46 10.46 12.98
N GLU A 321 46.25 9.89 13.06
CA GLU A 321 46.01 8.56 12.49
C GLU A 321 46.11 8.59 10.96
N LEU A 322 45.64 9.65 10.30
CA LEU A 322 45.79 9.81 8.85
C LEU A 322 47.26 9.98 8.43
N ASP A 323 48.07 10.76 9.16
CA ASP A 323 49.51 10.89 8.90
C ASP A 323 50.25 9.55 9.04
N LYS A 324 49.81 8.71 9.98
CA LYS A 324 50.31 7.35 10.17
C LYS A 324 49.91 6.41 9.02
N GLU A 325 48.66 6.45 8.56
CA GLU A 325 48.19 5.70 7.38
C GLU A 325 48.97 6.09 6.11
N ILE A 326 49.28 7.38 5.93
CA ILE A 326 50.05 7.91 4.81
C ILE A 326 51.50 7.41 4.84
N LYS A 327 52.17 7.46 6.00
CA LYS A 327 53.58 7.10 6.12
C LYS A 327 53.83 5.61 5.92
N GLY A 328 52.89 4.76 6.32
CA GLY A 328 52.92 3.31 6.09
C GLY A 328 54.11 2.59 6.74
N GLY A 329 53.95 1.31 7.05
CA GLY A 329 55.06 0.47 7.51
C GLY A 329 55.92 0.02 6.33
N GLY A 330 56.99 0.73 6.00
CA GLY A 330 58.11 0.25 5.16
C GLY A 330 57.84 -0.08 3.68
N GLY A 331 56.58 -0.06 3.20
CA GLY A 331 56.20 -0.45 1.82
C GLY A 331 55.22 0.49 1.10
N GLY A 332 54.83 1.61 1.71
CA GLY A 332 53.77 2.51 1.24
C GLY A 332 52.53 2.47 2.15
N GLY A 333 51.80 3.58 2.21
CA GLY A 333 50.55 3.70 2.98
C GLY A 333 49.33 3.31 2.15
N GLU A 334 48.21 2.95 2.78
CA GLU A 334 46.90 2.88 2.14
C GLU A 334 45.95 3.80 2.90
N VAL A 335 45.33 4.76 2.19
CA VAL A 335 44.38 5.69 2.80
C VAL A 335 42.96 5.34 2.35
N GLY A 336 42.07 5.21 3.31
CA GLY A 336 40.66 4.92 3.08
C GLY A 336 39.78 6.17 3.11
N PHE A 337 38.97 6.35 2.07
CA PHE A 337 37.88 7.32 2.01
C PHE A 337 36.50 6.64 1.87
N GLU A 338 35.46 7.21 2.47
CA GLU A 338 34.06 6.88 2.20
C GLU A 338 33.43 8.02 1.39
N LEU A 339 33.16 7.78 0.12
CA LEU A 339 32.46 8.73 -0.75
C LEU A 339 30.95 8.59 -0.53
N VAL A 340 30.32 9.65 -0.02
CA VAL A 340 28.89 9.71 0.24
C VAL A 340 28.23 10.64 -0.77
N ILE A 341 27.30 10.11 -1.57
CA ILE A 341 26.58 10.87 -2.60
C ILE A 341 25.11 10.97 -2.19
N ASP A 342 24.69 12.17 -1.82
CA ASP A 342 23.27 12.51 -1.61
C ASP A 342 22.68 12.97 -2.94
N ALA A 343 21.88 12.11 -3.60
CA ALA A 343 21.23 12.45 -4.85
C ALA A 343 19.74 12.77 -4.64
N ARG A 344 19.21 13.70 -5.45
CA ARG A 344 17.77 13.91 -5.61
C ARG A 344 17.37 13.37 -6.97
N VAL A 345 16.55 12.33 -6.98
CA VAL A 345 16.13 11.68 -8.21
C VAL A 345 14.62 11.72 -8.39
N ARG A 346 14.19 11.83 -9.63
CA ARG A 346 12.80 11.68 -10.06
C ARG A 346 12.72 10.48 -10.98
N TYR A 347 11.98 9.47 -10.56
CA TYR A 347 11.60 8.37 -11.43
C TYR A 347 10.36 8.78 -12.22
N LYS A 348 10.44 8.67 -13.55
CA LYS A 348 9.28 8.89 -14.41
C LYS A 348 8.63 7.55 -14.73
N LEU A 349 7.78 7.08 -13.81
CA LEU A 349 6.90 5.92 -14.03
C LEU A 349 5.55 6.43 -14.54
N GLY A 350 5.39 6.48 -15.86
CA GLY A 350 4.20 7.09 -16.47
C GLY A 350 4.07 8.57 -16.08
N PHE A 351 3.01 8.90 -15.34
CA PHE A 351 2.58 10.28 -15.06
C PHE A 351 2.85 10.76 -13.63
N ILE A 352 3.24 9.87 -12.71
CA ILE A 352 3.54 10.24 -11.32
C ILE A 352 5.06 10.30 -11.16
N PRO A 353 5.65 11.50 -10.98
CA PRO A 353 7.06 11.60 -10.67
C PRO A 353 7.30 11.12 -9.23
N ILE A 354 7.87 9.93 -9.08
CA ILE A 354 8.27 9.43 -7.76
C ILE A 354 9.58 10.10 -7.41
N ARG A 355 9.54 10.99 -6.42
CA ARG A 355 10.73 11.65 -5.89
C ARG A 355 11.38 10.74 -4.87
N ALA A 356 12.66 10.47 -5.04
CA ALA A 356 13.46 9.73 -4.07
C ALA A 356 14.76 10.49 -3.76
N ARG A 357 15.34 10.18 -2.61
CA ARG A 357 16.59 10.78 -2.15
C ARG A 357 17.61 9.68 -1.82
N PRO A 358 18.11 8.94 -2.83
CA PRO A 358 19.05 7.88 -2.59
C PRO A 358 20.35 8.43 -2.01
N LYS A 359 20.82 7.74 -0.98
CA LYS A 359 22.14 7.92 -0.36
C LYS A 359 23.02 6.78 -0.84
N ILE A 360 24.02 7.12 -1.64
CA ILE A 360 24.99 6.17 -2.18
C ILE A 360 26.26 6.29 -1.34
N ARG A 361 26.80 5.18 -0.87
CA ARG A 361 28.07 5.13 -0.13
C ARG A 361 29.03 4.20 -0.85
N CYS A 362 30.17 4.73 -1.27
CA CYS A 362 31.22 4.00 -1.95
C CYS A 362 32.47 4.03 -1.07
N PRO A 363 32.91 2.90 -0.49
CA PRO A 363 34.24 2.84 0.11
C PRO A 363 35.29 2.90 -1.02
N VAL A 364 36.33 3.71 -0.81
CA VAL A 364 37.45 3.89 -1.74
C VAL A 364 38.73 3.77 -0.93
N ARG A 365 39.61 2.85 -1.28
CA ARG A 365 40.95 2.75 -0.68
C ARG A 365 41.97 3.11 -1.73
N ILE A 366 42.98 3.90 -1.38
CA ILE A 366 43.99 4.43 -2.32
C ILE A 366 45.40 4.16 -1.77
N PRO A 367 46.28 3.41 -2.46
CA PRO A 367 47.66 3.25 -2.05
C PRO A 367 48.42 4.55 -2.29
N VAL A 368 49.14 5.00 -1.27
CA VAL A 368 50.05 6.15 -1.30
C VAL A 368 51.47 5.60 -1.41
N LYS A 369 52.05 5.63 -2.61
CA LYS A 369 53.48 5.30 -2.78
C LYS A 369 54.33 6.46 -2.24
N ALA A 370 55.35 6.14 -1.47
CA ALA A 370 56.36 7.13 -1.08
C ALA A 370 57.14 7.60 -2.31
N GLU A 371 57.00 8.87 -2.68
CA GLU A 371 57.75 9.54 -3.74
C GLU A 371 59.26 9.47 -3.43
N ARG A 372 59.98 8.46 -3.95
CA ARG A 372 61.45 8.51 -3.96
C ARG A 372 61.88 9.57 -4.97
N ARG A 373 62.17 10.79 -4.49
CA ARG A 373 62.84 11.87 -5.24
C ARG A 373 63.99 11.31 -6.11
N ARG A 374 63.76 11.19 -7.42
CA ARG A 374 64.81 11.35 -8.44
C ARG A 374 64.23 12.07 -9.65
N ARG A 375 64.99 13.06 -10.12
CA ARG A 375 64.73 13.94 -11.26
C ARG A 375 64.15 13.18 -12.46
N GLY A 376 63.13 13.76 -13.09
CA GLY A 376 62.65 13.37 -14.42
C GLY A 376 61.18 13.03 -14.42
N ILE A 377 60.38 14.00 -14.87
CA ILE A 377 59.03 13.90 -15.45
C ILE A 377 58.48 12.45 -15.50
N GLY A 378 57.61 12.13 -14.54
CA GLY A 378 56.89 10.87 -14.51
C GLY A 378 55.56 11.09 -13.80
N GLY A 379 54.50 11.37 -14.56
CA GLY A 379 53.13 11.33 -14.04
C GLY A 379 52.81 9.89 -13.68
N VAL A 380 52.56 9.62 -12.40
CA VAL A 380 52.18 8.27 -11.95
C VAL A 380 50.68 8.11 -12.19
N THR A 381 50.34 7.68 -13.39
CA THR A 381 49.14 6.88 -13.62
C THR A 381 49.52 5.45 -13.22
N ASP A 382 49.01 4.92 -12.09
CA ASP A 382 48.39 3.58 -12.17
C ASP A 382 47.85 2.94 -10.88
N PHE A 383 46.72 2.27 -11.15
CA PHE A 383 46.05 1.13 -10.53
C PHE A 383 45.51 1.23 -9.10
N LEU A 384 44.19 1.34 -9.06
CA LEU A 384 43.36 0.90 -7.95
C LEU A 384 42.37 -0.17 -8.37
N ARG A 385 42.18 -1.17 -7.50
CA ARG A 385 41.14 -2.22 -7.61
C ARG A 385 39.75 -1.57 -7.58
N SER A 386 39.32 -1.13 -8.76
CA SER A 386 38.01 -0.57 -9.01
C SER A 386 37.00 -1.71 -9.14
N GLY A 387 36.35 -2.06 -8.02
CA GLY A 387 35.37 -3.15 -7.96
C GLY A 387 34.42 -3.11 -6.77
N ASP A 388 34.64 -2.22 -5.80
CA ASP A 388 33.79 -2.17 -4.61
C ASP A 388 32.41 -1.60 -5.00
N ARG A 389 31.39 -2.46 -4.90
CA ARG A 389 30.00 -2.08 -5.14
C ARG A 389 29.58 -1.04 -4.10
N CYS A 390 29.11 0.10 -4.55
CA CYS A 390 28.53 1.10 -3.66
C CYS A 390 27.22 0.58 -3.06
N THR A 391 26.98 0.90 -1.79
CA THR A 391 25.70 0.63 -1.13
C THR A 391 24.73 1.77 -1.39
N VAL A 392 23.50 1.45 -1.82
CA VAL A 392 22.47 2.46 -2.13
C VAL A 392 21.27 2.29 -1.20
N LYS A 393 21.04 3.28 -0.34
CA LYS A 393 19.88 3.38 0.57
C LYS A 393 18.92 4.44 0.05
N TYR A 394 17.61 4.16 0.13
CA TYR A 394 16.54 5.01 -0.42
C TYR A 394 15.76 5.71 0.67
#